data_AF-A0A951CJH2-F1
#
_entry.id   AF-A0A951CJH2-F1
#
_cell.length_a   1.000
_cell.length_b   1.000
_cell.length_c   1.000
_cell.angle_alpha   90.00
_cell.angle_beta   90.00
_cell.angle_gamma   90.00
#
_symmetry.space_group_name_H-M   'P 1'
#
loop_
_entity.id
_entity.type
_entity.pdbx_description
1 polymer ?
#
loop_
_entity_poly.entity_id
_entity_poly.type
_entity_poly.pdbx_seq_one_letter_code
_entity_poly.pdbx_strand_id
1 'polypeptide(L)'
;MTTAEALEGVTDPGLFEILGVRALRALHPECECLEHVGVNAQGKTIVGPVDSFARVPGSDPSRYVSATFTIAARGELRRKWYALGASGPIYKARNTFQAGDLIKACVKAEALRASEPESAFAVYLCTNQRLDDEIMAEGYAIGRQHSVEVVFVGQSRLRDFLDSARGQPVREKTLGIRSVDVSRELLEEICRISLTRYRGFGLSDSGLVETVAWHQARHALLRRAPLLALVGKPGVGKTVIGQSLLERHAEGGGIGLWVPGDFLQDSRSLSEAVTLTLRQLNPYLDDTAGHWTLNLASTEHPLVLVLDDPNRTDRPGAILRKIFGWARDLWSEGIERCSNLKIVVPVWESRFSDLHHGSEGEKWLNIVSVGPMRRGESIACLRKRLADNRVSDSQLDHIAHRLRDDPILLSIFARLANAGAAVDSAAVTNRLRASYQTVLTQLARQMLLRKKVHPAWQEVREWLQPDALSSLEDIAKRGDVCHITNQGKRDVFEFRHDRILDWKLSQTIASEFTRNEPIWDAIFDPYMVEVLGRALANDEADETVIQLAAERLPASLVAALSSIPAGNDARIEPNLQTRCELAPQHTS
;
A
#
# COMPACT_ATOMS: atom_id res chain seq x y z
N MET A 1 -19.28 -23.66 -5.15
CA MET A 1 -18.52 -24.63 -5.98
C MET A 1 -17.20 -24.85 -5.28
N THR A 2 -16.89 -26.10 -4.93
CA THR A 2 -15.61 -26.46 -4.33
C THR A 2 -14.52 -26.60 -5.39
N THR A 3 -13.24 -26.50 -5.01
CA THR A 3 -12.10 -26.76 -5.92
C THR A 3 -12.17 -28.16 -6.54
N ALA A 4 -12.67 -29.15 -5.78
CA ALA A 4 -12.85 -30.52 -6.24
C ALA A 4 -13.90 -30.62 -7.36
N GLU A 5 -15.07 -29.98 -7.17
CA GLU A 5 -16.15 -29.92 -8.18
C GLU A 5 -15.69 -29.18 -9.44
N ALA A 6 -14.98 -28.06 -9.27
CA ALA A 6 -14.46 -27.29 -10.40
C ALA A 6 -13.40 -28.04 -11.20
N LEU A 7 -12.51 -28.79 -10.53
CA LEU A 7 -11.51 -29.64 -11.18
C LEU A 7 -12.16 -30.75 -12.02
N GLU A 8 -13.13 -31.48 -11.47
CA GLU A 8 -13.87 -32.52 -12.20
C GLU A 8 -14.64 -31.94 -13.39
N GLY A 9 -15.12 -30.70 -13.27
CA GLY A 9 -15.83 -29.96 -14.32
C GLY A 9 -14.95 -29.40 -15.44
N VAL A 10 -13.62 -29.54 -15.40
CA VAL A 10 -12.74 -29.08 -16.47
C VAL A 10 -12.94 -29.93 -17.73
N THR A 11 -13.40 -29.30 -18.81
CA THR A 11 -13.65 -29.96 -20.12
C THR A 11 -12.62 -29.62 -21.19
N ASP A 12 -11.73 -28.66 -20.95
CA ASP A 12 -10.67 -28.27 -21.88
C ASP A 12 -9.37 -29.04 -21.57
N PRO A 13 -8.92 -29.96 -22.46
CA PRO A 13 -7.70 -30.73 -22.24
C PRO A 13 -6.44 -29.86 -22.16
N GLY A 14 -6.32 -28.82 -22.98
CA GLY A 14 -5.14 -27.96 -23.01
C GLY A 14 -5.03 -27.11 -21.74
N LEU A 15 -6.17 -26.63 -21.23
CA LEU A 15 -6.23 -25.96 -19.93
C LEU A 15 -5.81 -26.89 -18.79
N PHE A 16 -6.30 -28.13 -18.80
CA PHE A 16 -5.94 -29.12 -17.78
C PHE A 16 -4.46 -29.52 -17.82
N GLU A 17 -3.89 -29.66 -19.02
CA GLU A 17 -2.45 -29.90 -19.20
C GLU A 17 -1.60 -28.78 -18.59
N ILE A 18 -1.94 -27.51 -18.86
CA ILE A 18 -1.21 -26.36 -18.30
C ILE A 18 -1.29 -26.36 -16.76
N LEU A 19 -2.47 -26.66 -16.20
CA LEU A 19 -2.66 -26.79 -14.76
C LEU A 19 -1.81 -27.94 -14.19
N GLY A 20 -1.85 -29.10 -14.83
CA GLY A 20 -1.12 -30.29 -14.42
C GLY A 20 0.38 -30.08 -14.40
N VAL A 21 0.96 -29.50 -15.47
CA VAL A 21 2.40 -29.20 -15.53
C VAL A 21 2.82 -28.26 -14.40
N ARG A 22 2.04 -27.20 -14.13
CA ARG A 22 2.32 -26.28 -13.02
C ARG A 22 2.23 -26.97 -11.66
N ALA A 23 1.24 -27.82 -11.46
CA ALA A 23 1.09 -28.57 -10.23
C ALA A 23 2.27 -29.53 -10.02
N LEU A 24 2.70 -30.26 -11.06
CA LEU A 24 3.84 -31.18 -10.98
C LEU A 24 5.14 -30.44 -10.62
N ARG A 25 5.46 -29.33 -11.30
CA ARG A 25 6.63 -28.51 -11.00
C ARG A 25 6.65 -28.00 -9.55
N ALA A 26 5.47 -27.78 -8.96
CA ALA A 26 5.35 -27.32 -7.58
C ALA A 26 5.38 -28.45 -6.54
N LEU A 27 4.80 -29.61 -6.86
CA LEU A 27 4.64 -30.77 -5.98
C LEU A 27 5.87 -31.68 -5.93
N HIS A 28 6.64 -31.73 -7.02
CA HIS A 28 7.73 -32.70 -7.21
C HIS A 28 9.00 -31.98 -7.68
N PRO A 29 10.06 -31.89 -6.84
CA PRO A 29 11.30 -31.19 -7.21
C PRO A 29 11.92 -31.69 -8.52
N GLU A 30 11.87 -33.00 -8.78
CA GLU A 30 12.37 -33.59 -10.03
C GLU A 30 11.59 -33.18 -11.29
N CYS A 31 10.39 -32.62 -11.13
CA CYS A 31 9.59 -32.08 -12.23
C CYS A 31 9.83 -30.59 -12.48
N GLU A 32 10.72 -29.91 -11.75
CA GLU A 32 10.94 -28.45 -11.88
C GLU A 32 11.26 -28.04 -13.33
N CYS A 33 12.11 -28.81 -14.02
CA CYS A 33 12.51 -28.58 -15.41
C CYS A 33 11.62 -29.30 -16.46
N LEU A 34 10.46 -29.82 -16.06
CA LEU A 34 9.58 -30.59 -16.94
C LEU A 34 9.07 -29.70 -18.09
N GLU A 35 9.52 -29.93 -19.32
CA GLU A 35 9.09 -29.14 -20.49
C GLU A 35 7.74 -29.58 -21.04
N HIS A 36 6.87 -28.62 -21.35
CA HIS A 36 5.55 -28.88 -21.92
C HIS A 36 5.64 -29.01 -23.44
N VAL A 37 5.60 -30.25 -23.93
CA VAL A 37 5.70 -30.56 -25.37
C VAL A 37 4.35 -30.90 -26.02
N GLY A 38 3.31 -31.08 -25.19
CA GLY A 38 1.97 -31.50 -25.58
C GLY A 38 1.06 -30.38 -26.07
N VAL A 39 1.41 -29.09 -25.93
CA VAL A 39 0.57 -27.95 -26.35
C VAL A 39 1.37 -26.90 -27.09
N ASN A 40 0.79 -26.33 -28.16
CA ASN A 40 1.41 -25.22 -28.90
C ASN A 40 1.10 -23.84 -28.29
N ALA A 41 1.71 -22.77 -28.81
CA ALA A 41 1.51 -21.40 -28.33
C ALA A 41 0.03 -20.92 -28.38
N GLN A 42 -0.83 -21.58 -29.15
CA GLN A 42 -2.26 -21.29 -29.26
C GLN A 42 -3.13 -22.16 -28.33
N GLY A 43 -2.53 -22.95 -27.42
CA GLY A 43 -3.28 -23.79 -26.49
C GLY A 43 -3.82 -25.09 -27.10
N LYS A 44 -3.42 -25.46 -28.32
CA LYS A 44 -3.86 -26.70 -28.99
C LYS A 44 -2.89 -27.84 -28.74
N THR A 45 -3.45 -29.04 -28.54
CA THR A 45 -2.71 -30.28 -28.32
C THR A 45 -1.86 -30.67 -29.53
N ILE A 46 -0.60 -31.05 -29.29
CA ILE A 46 0.36 -31.56 -30.27
C ILE A 46 0.47 -33.08 -30.10
N VAL A 47 0.47 -33.82 -31.21
CA VAL A 47 0.62 -35.28 -31.18
C VAL A 47 2.05 -35.63 -30.76
N GLY A 48 2.18 -36.31 -29.62
CA GLY A 48 3.45 -36.80 -29.09
C GLY A 48 3.28 -38.10 -28.31
N PRO A 49 4.39 -38.79 -27.98
CA PRO A 49 4.35 -40.00 -27.17
C PRO A 49 4.05 -39.72 -25.69
N VAL A 50 4.37 -38.51 -25.21
CA VAL A 50 4.09 -38.00 -23.87
C VAL A 50 3.85 -36.49 -23.98
N ASP A 51 3.09 -35.92 -23.04
CA ASP A 51 2.72 -34.50 -23.05
C ASP A 51 3.83 -33.61 -22.47
N SER A 52 4.67 -34.18 -21.60
CA SER A 52 5.82 -33.47 -21.02
C SER A 52 7.00 -34.40 -20.75
N PHE A 53 8.21 -33.87 -20.84
CA PHE A 53 9.44 -34.65 -20.72
C PHE A 53 10.62 -33.78 -20.28
N ALA A 54 11.47 -34.28 -19.38
CA ALA A 54 12.74 -33.66 -19.01
C ALA A 54 13.76 -34.67 -18.48
N ARG A 55 15.04 -34.30 -18.54
CA ARG A 55 16.11 -34.91 -17.78
C ARG A 55 16.32 -34.09 -16.51
N VAL A 56 16.39 -34.73 -15.35
CA VAL A 56 16.60 -34.07 -14.06
C VAL A 56 18.03 -33.51 -14.02
N PRO A 57 18.22 -32.19 -13.84
CA PRO A 57 19.56 -31.61 -13.81
C PRO A 57 20.42 -32.19 -12.68
N GLY A 58 21.68 -32.51 -12.98
CA GLY A 58 22.64 -32.97 -11.98
C GLY A 58 22.41 -34.40 -11.46
N SER A 59 21.47 -35.17 -12.02
CA SER A 59 21.29 -36.58 -11.66
C SER A 59 22.41 -37.46 -12.21
N ASP A 60 23.01 -38.29 -11.35
CA ASP A 60 23.94 -39.35 -11.73
C ASP A 60 23.57 -40.65 -10.99
N PRO A 61 23.14 -41.73 -11.68
CA PRO A 61 22.95 -41.82 -13.14
C PRO A 61 21.82 -40.91 -13.64
N SER A 62 21.75 -40.69 -14.97
CA SER A 62 20.71 -39.89 -15.62
C SER A 62 19.29 -40.30 -15.16
N ARG A 63 18.49 -39.35 -14.67
CA ARG A 63 17.08 -39.54 -14.34
C ARG A 63 16.22 -38.76 -15.32
N TYR A 64 15.23 -39.44 -15.92
CA TYR A 64 14.25 -38.84 -16.83
C TYR A 64 12.86 -38.88 -16.22
N VAL A 65 12.16 -37.77 -16.34
CA VAL A 65 10.77 -37.62 -15.92
C VAL A 65 9.89 -37.33 -17.13
N SER A 66 8.73 -37.94 -17.18
CA SER A 66 7.70 -37.64 -18.17
C SER A 66 6.34 -37.52 -17.50
N ALA A 67 5.43 -36.77 -18.12
CA ALA A 67 4.07 -36.65 -17.62
C ALA A 67 3.06 -36.79 -18.75
N THR A 68 1.90 -37.34 -18.41
CA THR A 68 0.74 -37.43 -19.29
C THR A 68 -0.49 -36.93 -18.54
N PHE A 69 -1.38 -36.23 -19.23
CA PHE A 69 -2.51 -35.55 -18.62
C PHE A 69 -3.81 -35.99 -19.28
N THR A 70 -4.84 -36.23 -18.47
CA THR A 70 -6.13 -36.65 -18.99
C THR A 70 -7.32 -36.15 -18.18
N ILE A 71 -8.31 -35.64 -18.91
CA ILE A 71 -9.66 -35.36 -18.40
C ILE A 71 -10.67 -36.49 -18.73
N ALA A 72 -10.19 -37.63 -19.24
CA ALA A 72 -11.05 -38.77 -19.56
C ALA A 72 -11.84 -39.22 -18.33
N ALA A 73 -13.10 -39.62 -18.55
CA ALA A 73 -13.94 -40.10 -17.47
C ALA A 73 -13.31 -41.31 -16.77
N ARG A 74 -13.60 -41.51 -15.49
CA ARG A 74 -13.00 -42.56 -14.65
C ARG A 74 -13.02 -43.96 -15.31
N GLY A 75 -14.14 -44.34 -15.93
CA GLY A 75 -14.28 -45.63 -16.61
C GLY A 75 -13.43 -45.78 -17.89
N GLU A 76 -12.89 -44.70 -18.43
CA GLU A 76 -12.06 -44.69 -19.64
C GLU A 76 -10.56 -44.59 -19.35
N LEU A 77 -10.17 -44.26 -18.10
CA LEU A 77 -8.77 -44.09 -17.71
C LEU A 77 -7.94 -45.34 -18.01
N ARG A 78 -8.48 -46.53 -17.71
CA ARG A 78 -7.81 -47.81 -17.97
C ARG A 78 -7.48 -47.97 -19.46
N ARG A 79 -8.44 -47.70 -20.34
CA ARG A 79 -8.25 -47.74 -21.80
C ARG A 79 -7.21 -46.72 -22.23
N LYS A 80 -7.29 -45.50 -21.70
CA LYS A 80 -6.40 -44.41 -22.11
C LYS A 80 -4.96 -44.61 -21.67
N TRP A 81 -4.72 -45.19 -20.49
CA TRP A 81 -3.36 -45.40 -19.99
C TRP A 81 -2.73 -46.72 -20.42
N TYR A 82 -3.50 -47.82 -20.46
CA TYR A 82 -2.94 -49.17 -20.52
C TYR A 82 -3.23 -49.94 -21.82
N ALA A 83 -3.94 -49.35 -22.80
CA ALA A 83 -4.18 -50.04 -24.07
C ALA A 83 -2.86 -50.45 -24.76
N LEU A 84 -2.71 -51.72 -25.13
CA LEU A 84 -1.44 -52.24 -25.66
C LEU A 84 -1.15 -51.83 -27.11
N GLY A 85 -2.13 -51.28 -27.84
CA GLY A 85 -2.01 -51.03 -29.28
C GLY A 85 -1.91 -52.33 -30.10
N ALA A 86 -2.15 -52.26 -31.41
CA ALA A 86 -2.02 -53.43 -32.28
C ALA A 86 -0.57 -53.55 -32.80
N SER A 87 0.13 -54.60 -32.42
CA SER A 87 1.48 -54.94 -32.91
C SER A 87 1.39 -56.10 -33.91
N GLY A 88 1.44 -55.82 -35.22
CA GLY A 88 1.58 -56.87 -36.25
C GLY A 88 1.65 -56.35 -37.72
N PRO A 89 2.32 -57.04 -38.67
CA PRO A 89 2.63 -56.50 -40.01
C PRO A 89 1.47 -56.51 -41.02
N ILE A 90 0.27 -56.91 -40.65
CA ILE A 90 -0.85 -57.08 -41.59
C ILE A 90 -2.12 -56.63 -40.88
N TYR A 91 -2.54 -55.37 -41.00
CA TYR A 91 -3.96 -54.98 -40.96
C TYR A 91 -4.10 -53.51 -41.38
N LYS A 92 -4.31 -53.30 -42.69
CA LYS A 92 -4.97 -52.10 -43.21
C LYS A 92 -6.48 -52.26 -42.97
N ALA A 93 -6.97 -51.84 -41.80
CA ALA A 93 -8.39 -51.61 -41.58
C ALA A 93 -8.59 -50.39 -40.67
N ARG A 94 -9.56 -49.56 -41.05
CA ARG A 94 -9.92 -48.19 -40.62
C ARG A 94 -10.05 -47.86 -39.11
N ASN A 95 -9.49 -48.61 -38.17
CA ASN A 95 -9.38 -48.21 -36.75
C ASN A 95 -8.13 -48.85 -36.11
N THR A 96 -6.97 -48.20 -36.27
CA THR A 96 -5.77 -48.52 -35.50
C THR A 96 -5.98 -48.09 -34.04
N PHE A 97 -6.13 -49.04 -33.12
CA PHE A 97 -6.15 -48.74 -31.69
C PHE A 97 -4.79 -48.16 -31.29
N GLN A 98 -4.78 -46.90 -30.86
CA GLN A 98 -3.61 -46.23 -30.35
C GLN A 98 -3.22 -46.84 -28.99
N ALA A 99 -1.92 -47.09 -28.79
CA ALA A 99 -1.42 -47.52 -27.49
C ALA A 99 -1.76 -46.47 -26.40
N GLY A 100 -1.89 -46.93 -25.16
CA GLY A 100 -2.16 -46.09 -24.01
C GLY A 100 -0.95 -45.27 -23.61
N ASP A 101 -1.18 -44.19 -22.87
CA ASP A 101 -0.16 -43.18 -22.61
C ASP A 101 0.98 -43.70 -21.72
N LEU A 102 0.71 -44.60 -20.76
CA LEU A 102 1.77 -45.26 -19.98
C LEU A 102 2.61 -46.18 -20.88
N ILE A 103 1.96 -46.93 -21.77
CA ILE A 103 2.65 -47.85 -22.69
C ILE A 103 3.58 -47.07 -23.63
N LYS A 104 3.12 -45.95 -24.19
CA LYS A 104 3.97 -45.05 -25.00
C LYS A 104 5.18 -44.53 -24.21
N ALA A 105 4.97 -44.14 -22.95
CA ALA A 105 6.04 -43.66 -22.10
C ALA A 105 7.07 -44.76 -21.79
N CYS A 106 6.62 -45.99 -21.53
CA CYS A 106 7.49 -47.15 -21.35
C CYS A 106 8.32 -47.45 -22.61
N VAL A 107 7.72 -47.44 -23.80
CA VAL A 107 8.44 -47.62 -25.08
C VAL A 107 9.51 -46.53 -25.27
N LYS A 108 9.20 -45.28 -24.92
CA LYS A 108 10.17 -44.17 -24.98
C LYS A 108 11.32 -44.38 -23.98
N ALA A 109 11.03 -44.86 -22.77
CA ALA A 109 12.04 -45.17 -21.76
C ALA A 109 12.98 -46.29 -22.23
N GLU A 110 12.44 -47.35 -22.82
CA GLU A 110 13.23 -48.45 -23.39
C GLU A 110 14.16 -47.99 -24.50
N ALA A 111 13.67 -47.14 -25.41
CA ALA A 111 14.49 -46.57 -26.48
C ALA A 111 15.66 -45.73 -25.94
N LEU A 112 15.44 -44.93 -24.90
CA LEU A 112 16.50 -44.14 -24.26
C LEU A 112 17.47 -45.00 -23.45
N ARG A 113 16.98 -46.06 -22.81
CA ARG A 113 17.81 -47.00 -22.06
C ARG A 113 18.74 -47.80 -22.96
N ALA A 114 18.39 -48.00 -24.23
CA ALA A 114 19.29 -48.59 -25.23
C ALA A 114 20.56 -47.72 -25.46
N SER A 115 20.45 -46.40 -25.33
CA SER A 115 21.59 -45.48 -25.38
C SER A 115 22.23 -45.18 -24.02
N GLU A 116 21.46 -45.20 -22.93
CA GLU A 116 21.91 -44.89 -21.57
C GLU A 116 21.41 -45.94 -20.56
N PRO A 117 22.10 -47.10 -20.43
CA PRO A 117 21.58 -48.29 -19.72
C PRO A 117 21.26 -48.11 -18.24
N GLU A 118 22.04 -47.28 -17.54
CA GLU A 118 21.91 -47.03 -16.10
C GLU A 118 20.83 -45.97 -15.77
N SER A 119 20.13 -45.44 -16.77
CA SER A 119 19.16 -44.36 -16.56
C SER A 119 17.92 -44.80 -15.81
N ALA A 120 17.47 -43.95 -14.88
CA ALA A 120 16.20 -44.09 -14.18
C ALA A 120 15.08 -43.32 -14.88
N PHE A 121 13.85 -43.84 -14.84
CA PHE A 121 12.69 -43.27 -15.52
C PHE A 121 11.48 -43.19 -14.60
N ALA A 122 10.81 -42.04 -14.59
CA ALA A 122 9.53 -41.85 -13.91
C ALA A 122 8.46 -41.30 -14.87
N VAL A 123 7.22 -41.78 -14.71
CA VAL A 123 6.04 -41.37 -15.48
C VAL A 123 4.96 -40.89 -14.52
N TYR A 124 4.60 -39.62 -14.64
CA TYR A 124 3.53 -38.98 -13.89
C TYR A 124 2.21 -39.06 -14.66
N LEU A 125 1.26 -39.83 -14.14
CA LEU A 125 -0.08 -39.97 -14.70
C LEU A 125 -1.03 -39.01 -13.97
N CYS A 126 -1.41 -37.92 -14.65
CA CYS A 126 -2.20 -36.84 -14.08
C CYS A 126 -3.65 -36.88 -14.60
N THR A 127 -4.63 -36.76 -13.70
CA THR A 127 -6.04 -36.69 -14.06
C THR A 127 -6.87 -35.83 -13.13
N ASN A 128 -7.93 -35.21 -13.67
CA ASN A 128 -8.92 -34.47 -12.87
C ASN A 128 -9.93 -35.39 -12.17
N GLN A 129 -9.82 -36.71 -12.37
CA GLN A 129 -10.69 -37.71 -11.75
C GLN A 129 -10.09 -38.23 -10.44
N ARG A 130 -10.95 -38.80 -9.59
CA ARG A 130 -10.51 -39.65 -8.48
C ARG A 130 -10.07 -41.02 -8.99
N LEU A 131 -9.03 -41.56 -8.36
CA LEU A 131 -8.46 -42.86 -8.67
C LEU A 131 -8.97 -43.92 -7.71
N ASP A 132 -9.00 -45.18 -8.16
CA ASP A 132 -9.20 -46.36 -7.32
C ASP A 132 -7.93 -47.20 -7.22
N ASP A 133 -7.93 -48.09 -6.25
CA ASP A 133 -6.77 -48.93 -5.97
C ASP A 133 -6.48 -49.91 -7.12
N GLU A 134 -7.51 -50.36 -7.85
CA GLU A 134 -7.37 -51.28 -8.97
C GLU A 134 -6.60 -50.65 -10.14
N ILE A 135 -6.97 -49.44 -10.58
CA ILE A 135 -6.25 -48.77 -11.68
C ILE A 135 -4.81 -48.44 -11.27
N MET A 136 -4.60 -48.05 -10.01
CA MET A 136 -3.26 -47.74 -9.51
C MET A 136 -2.39 -49.00 -9.46
N ALA A 137 -2.91 -50.11 -8.93
CA ALA A 137 -2.20 -51.38 -8.85
C ALA A 137 -1.77 -51.91 -10.22
N GLU A 138 -2.64 -51.80 -11.23
CA GLU A 138 -2.31 -52.18 -12.62
C GLU A 138 -1.20 -51.30 -13.20
N GLY A 139 -1.28 -49.98 -13.05
CA GLY A 139 -0.24 -49.08 -13.52
C GLY A 139 1.11 -49.31 -12.83
N TYR A 140 1.13 -49.56 -11.52
CA TYR A 140 2.36 -49.94 -10.81
C TYR A 140 2.93 -51.29 -11.30
N ALA A 141 2.08 -52.26 -11.62
CA ALA A 141 2.52 -53.54 -12.17
C ALA A 141 3.17 -53.37 -13.55
N ILE A 142 2.55 -52.59 -14.43
CA ILE A 142 3.10 -52.24 -15.75
C ILE A 142 4.44 -51.49 -15.58
N GLY A 143 4.48 -50.48 -14.71
CA GLY A 143 5.72 -49.74 -14.41
C GLY A 143 6.87 -50.65 -13.98
N ARG A 144 6.60 -51.58 -13.04
CA ARG A 144 7.60 -52.57 -12.59
C ARG A 144 8.07 -53.48 -13.72
N GLN A 145 7.17 -53.92 -14.61
CA GLN A 145 7.54 -54.75 -15.75
C GLN A 145 8.52 -54.05 -16.71
N HIS A 146 8.41 -52.74 -16.86
CA HIS A 146 9.24 -51.94 -17.77
C HIS A 146 10.39 -51.17 -17.07
N SER A 147 10.61 -51.41 -15.78
CA SER A 147 11.57 -50.67 -14.94
C SER A 147 11.36 -49.15 -15.02
N VAL A 148 10.11 -48.73 -14.87
CA VAL A 148 9.67 -47.33 -14.87
C VAL A 148 8.88 -47.06 -13.58
N GLU A 149 9.26 -46.02 -12.85
CA GLU A 149 8.51 -45.54 -11.70
C GLU A 149 7.22 -44.86 -12.18
N VAL A 150 6.07 -45.26 -11.65
CA VAL A 150 4.77 -44.66 -12.01
C VAL A 150 4.28 -43.85 -10.82
N VAL A 151 3.95 -42.59 -11.05
CA VAL A 151 3.43 -41.69 -10.01
C VAL A 151 2.05 -41.19 -10.42
N PHE A 152 1.06 -41.46 -9.58
CA PHE A 152 -0.31 -40.99 -9.81
C PHE A 152 -0.57 -39.63 -9.15
N VAL A 153 -1.14 -38.72 -9.92
CA VAL A 153 -1.59 -37.39 -9.46
C VAL A 153 -3.04 -37.20 -9.88
N GLY A 154 -3.95 -37.74 -9.06
CA GLY A 154 -5.40 -37.60 -9.25
C GLY A 154 -5.98 -36.33 -8.62
N GLN A 155 -7.31 -36.17 -8.74
CA GLN A 155 -8.06 -35.01 -8.27
C GLN A 155 -7.73 -34.59 -6.83
N SER A 156 -7.63 -35.54 -5.90
CA SER A 156 -7.38 -35.25 -4.49
C SER A 156 -6.07 -34.49 -4.28
N ARG A 157 -4.98 -34.96 -4.87
CA ARG A 157 -3.65 -34.32 -4.77
C ARG A 157 -3.63 -32.96 -5.47
N LEU A 158 -4.31 -32.84 -6.61
CA LEU A 158 -4.44 -31.57 -7.33
C LEU A 158 -5.26 -30.55 -6.54
N ARG A 159 -6.38 -30.97 -5.94
CA ARG A 159 -7.20 -30.13 -5.06
C ARG A 159 -6.38 -29.61 -3.89
N ASP A 160 -5.67 -30.49 -3.18
CA ASP A 160 -4.89 -30.11 -2.01
C ASP A 160 -3.79 -29.10 -2.37
N PHE A 161 -3.18 -29.26 -3.55
CA PHE A 161 -2.27 -28.25 -4.10
C PHE A 161 -2.99 -26.93 -4.39
N LEU A 162 -4.09 -26.93 -5.14
CA LEU A 162 -4.82 -25.73 -5.54
C LEU A 162 -5.42 -24.95 -4.38
N ASP A 163 -5.74 -25.63 -3.27
CA ASP A 163 -6.20 -25.00 -2.05
C ASP A 163 -5.05 -24.46 -1.19
N SER A 164 -3.82 -24.93 -1.39
CA SER A 164 -2.64 -24.39 -0.72
C SER A 164 -2.30 -22.97 -1.19
N ALA A 165 -1.60 -22.19 -0.37
CA ALA A 165 -1.17 -20.82 -0.71
C ALA A 165 -0.43 -20.72 -2.06
N ARG A 166 0.38 -21.73 -2.41
CA ARG A 166 1.11 -21.78 -3.70
C ARG A 166 0.21 -22.12 -4.90
N GLY A 167 -0.91 -22.79 -4.66
CA GLY A 167 -1.84 -23.22 -5.70
C GLY A 167 -3.02 -22.28 -5.93
N GLN A 168 -3.37 -21.42 -4.98
CA GLN A 168 -4.49 -20.47 -5.14
C GLN A 168 -4.38 -19.55 -6.36
N PRO A 169 -3.19 -19.01 -6.74
CA PRO A 169 -3.07 -18.25 -7.99
C PRO A 169 -3.35 -19.09 -9.25
N VAL A 170 -2.96 -20.36 -9.24
CA VAL A 170 -3.25 -21.31 -10.33
C VAL A 170 -4.75 -21.63 -10.36
N ARG A 171 -5.35 -21.81 -9.17
CA ARG A 171 -6.78 -22.06 -8.97
C ARG A 171 -7.63 -20.90 -9.50
N GLU A 172 -7.26 -19.67 -9.17
CA GLU A 172 -7.97 -18.47 -9.61
C GLU A 172 -7.87 -18.30 -11.13
N LYS A 173 -6.65 -18.41 -11.68
CA LYS A 173 -6.43 -18.26 -13.13
C LYS A 173 -7.11 -19.35 -13.97
N THR A 174 -7.20 -20.57 -13.45
CA THR A 174 -7.64 -21.74 -14.22
C THR A 174 -9.09 -22.11 -13.96
N LEU A 175 -9.55 -22.01 -12.72
CA LEU A 175 -10.90 -22.42 -12.29
C LEU A 175 -11.78 -21.22 -11.93
N GLY A 176 -11.25 -20.00 -11.93
CA GLY A 176 -12.00 -18.79 -11.55
C GLY A 176 -12.34 -18.70 -10.05
N ILE A 177 -11.78 -19.59 -9.22
CA ILE A 177 -12.01 -19.59 -7.77
C ILE A 177 -10.96 -18.69 -7.11
N ARG A 178 -11.40 -17.53 -6.63
CA ARG A 178 -10.55 -16.49 -6.06
C ARG A 178 -9.76 -16.96 -4.83
N SER A 179 -8.61 -16.35 -4.62
CA SER A 179 -7.75 -16.59 -3.45
C SER A 179 -8.45 -16.10 -2.17
N VAL A 180 -8.39 -16.90 -1.11
CA VAL A 180 -8.99 -16.59 0.20
C VAL A 180 -7.94 -16.49 1.31
N ASP A 181 -6.79 -17.14 1.12
CA ASP A 181 -5.68 -17.11 2.06
C ASP A 181 -4.61 -16.11 1.61
N VAL A 182 -3.91 -15.55 2.59
CA VAL A 182 -2.78 -14.66 2.35
C VAL A 182 -1.58 -15.49 1.89
N SER A 183 -1.17 -15.31 0.63
CA SER A 183 0.12 -15.77 0.11
C SER A 183 1.11 -14.62 -0.03
N ARG A 184 2.40 -14.94 -0.20
CA ARG A 184 3.42 -13.94 -0.48
C ARG A 184 3.16 -13.23 -1.81
N GLU A 185 2.84 -13.96 -2.85
CA GLU A 185 2.58 -13.44 -4.19
C GLU A 185 1.38 -12.48 -4.16
N LEU A 186 0.34 -12.84 -3.40
CA LEU A 186 -0.81 -11.97 -3.20
C LEU A 186 -0.41 -10.69 -2.44
N LEU A 187 0.43 -10.79 -1.42
CA LEU A 187 0.93 -9.61 -0.69
C LEU A 187 1.82 -8.71 -1.54
N GLU A 188 2.61 -9.25 -2.45
CA GLU A 188 3.41 -8.47 -3.40
C GLU A 188 2.51 -7.70 -4.39
N GLU A 189 1.40 -8.29 -4.82
CA GLU A 189 0.38 -7.59 -5.61
C GLU A 189 -0.32 -6.50 -4.79
N ILE A 190 -0.77 -6.83 -3.59
CA ILE A 190 -1.43 -5.87 -2.68
C ILE A 190 -0.49 -4.72 -2.32
N CYS A 191 0.81 -4.99 -2.09
CA CYS A 191 1.84 -3.98 -1.84
C CYS A 191 1.90 -2.96 -2.98
N ARG A 192 1.92 -3.42 -4.24
CA ARG A 192 1.90 -2.53 -5.41
C ARG A 192 0.64 -1.67 -5.45
N ILE A 193 -0.54 -2.25 -5.21
CA ILE A 193 -1.81 -1.50 -5.19
C ILE A 193 -1.81 -0.48 -4.03
N SER A 194 -1.33 -0.87 -2.84
CA SER A 194 -1.19 -0.01 -1.68
C SER A 194 -0.29 1.18 -1.96
N LEU A 195 0.85 0.97 -2.63
CA LEU A 195 1.77 2.04 -3.02
C LEU A 195 1.16 3.00 -4.05
N THR A 196 0.46 2.47 -5.07
CA THR A 196 -0.25 3.30 -6.04
C THR A 196 -1.31 4.17 -5.38
N ARG A 197 -2.06 3.61 -4.42
CA ARG A 197 -3.02 4.40 -3.64
C ARG A 197 -2.33 5.45 -2.78
N TYR A 198 -1.28 5.07 -2.05
CA TYR A 198 -0.55 6.00 -1.18
C TYR A 198 0.07 7.18 -1.96
N ARG A 199 0.59 6.92 -3.17
CA ARG A 199 1.05 7.97 -4.11
C ARG A 199 -0.03 8.99 -4.44
N GLY A 200 -1.28 8.54 -4.60
CA GLY A 200 -2.42 9.42 -4.89
C GLY A 200 -2.77 10.42 -3.78
N PHE A 201 -2.34 10.18 -2.53
CA PHE A 201 -2.51 11.11 -1.41
C PHE A 201 -1.34 12.11 -1.28
N GLY A 202 -0.20 11.85 -1.93
CA GLY A 202 1.01 12.67 -1.86
C GLY A 202 1.04 13.83 -2.87
N LEU A 203 1.80 14.89 -2.55
CA LEU A 203 2.06 16.05 -3.43
C LEU A 203 2.98 15.76 -4.64
N SER A 204 3.17 14.50 -5.03
CA SER A 204 4.32 14.07 -5.84
C SER A 204 3.90 13.31 -7.10
N ASP A 205 3.53 14.04 -8.16
CA ASP A 205 3.49 13.51 -9.52
C ASP A 205 4.90 13.42 -10.16
N SER A 206 5.91 14.08 -9.57
CA SER A 206 7.27 14.11 -10.10
C SER A 206 8.32 14.06 -8.99
N GLY A 207 8.97 12.90 -8.88
CA GLY A 207 10.31 12.76 -8.34
C GLY A 207 10.51 13.12 -6.86
N LEU A 208 10.48 12.11 -5.99
CA LEU A 208 10.94 12.22 -4.60
C LEU A 208 12.43 12.61 -4.55
N VAL A 209 12.79 13.56 -3.67
CA VAL A 209 14.18 13.89 -3.34
C VAL A 209 14.53 13.23 -2.02
N GLU A 210 15.61 12.47 -2.00
CA GLU A 210 16.14 11.87 -0.78
C GLU A 210 16.79 12.97 0.07
N THR A 211 16.15 13.31 1.18
CA THR A 211 16.66 14.31 2.14
C THR A 211 17.57 13.65 3.18
N VAL A 212 18.28 14.45 3.96
CA VAL A 212 19.06 13.97 5.11
C VAL A 212 18.16 13.25 6.11
N ALA A 213 16.96 13.77 6.37
CA ALA A 213 15.97 13.11 7.22
C ALA A 213 15.54 11.76 6.63
N TRP A 214 15.40 11.66 5.30
CA TRP A 214 15.13 10.39 4.65
C TRP A 214 16.26 9.37 4.83
N HIS A 215 17.53 9.77 4.65
CA HIS A 215 18.67 8.87 4.88
C HIS A 215 18.74 8.41 6.34
N GLN A 216 18.49 9.31 7.29
CA GLN A 216 18.41 8.97 8.71
C GLN A 216 17.28 7.97 9.00
N ALA A 217 16.10 8.22 8.43
CA ALA A 217 14.94 7.33 8.56
C ALA A 217 15.21 5.94 7.96
N ARG A 218 15.82 5.87 6.77
CA ARG A 218 16.21 4.61 6.14
C ARG A 218 17.19 3.83 7.00
N HIS A 219 18.21 4.50 7.55
CA HIS A 219 19.17 3.85 8.44
C HIS A 219 18.52 3.41 9.76
N ALA A 220 17.57 4.18 10.29
CA ALA A 220 16.83 3.82 11.50
C ALA A 220 15.93 2.59 11.27
N LEU A 221 15.30 2.47 10.10
CA LEU A 221 14.44 1.34 9.75
C LEU A 221 15.18 -0.01 9.78
N LEU A 222 16.49 -0.01 9.47
CA LEU A 222 17.35 -1.19 9.52
C LEU A 222 17.75 -1.61 10.95
N ARG A 223 17.48 -0.77 11.96
CA ARG A 223 17.79 -1.09 13.36
C ARG A 223 16.77 -2.09 13.93
N ARG A 224 17.06 -2.65 15.11
CA ARG A 224 16.22 -3.67 15.75
C ARG A 224 14.85 -3.16 16.21
N ALA A 225 14.75 -1.90 16.62
CA ALA A 225 13.50 -1.33 17.09
C ALA A 225 12.37 -1.53 16.07
N PRO A 226 11.17 -1.98 16.48
CA PRO A 226 10.04 -2.18 15.60
C PRO A 226 9.41 -0.86 15.16
N LEU A 227 9.53 0.23 15.94
CA LEU A 227 8.90 1.51 15.62
C LEU A 227 9.92 2.57 15.18
N LEU A 228 9.57 3.27 14.11
CA LEU A 228 10.21 4.50 13.64
C LEU A 228 9.18 5.63 13.66
N ALA A 229 9.34 6.57 14.59
CA ALA A 229 8.59 7.81 14.63
C ALA A 229 9.30 8.88 13.79
N LEU A 230 8.62 9.40 12.77
CA LEU A 230 9.06 10.59 12.03
C LEU A 230 8.41 11.81 12.69
N VAL A 231 9.19 12.63 13.39
CA VAL A 231 8.67 13.72 14.23
C VAL A 231 8.99 15.07 13.60
N GLY A 232 8.01 15.97 13.51
CA GLY A 232 8.25 17.34 13.06
C GLY A 232 6.96 18.11 12.77
N LYS A 233 7.09 19.40 12.46
CA LYS A 233 5.95 20.28 12.12
C LYS A 233 5.09 19.76 10.96
N PRO A 234 3.80 20.11 10.88
CA PRO A 234 2.99 19.84 9.69
C PRO A 234 3.66 20.41 8.43
N GLY A 235 3.78 19.59 7.38
CA GLY A 235 4.29 20.05 6.08
C GLY A 235 5.77 19.92 5.77
N VAL A 236 6.56 19.44 6.71
CA VAL A 236 8.00 19.20 6.52
C VAL A 236 8.33 17.95 5.67
N GLY A 237 7.33 17.22 5.18
CA GLY A 237 7.52 16.07 4.29
C GLY A 237 7.59 14.69 4.99
N LYS A 238 7.03 14.53 6.19
CA LYS A 238 7.02 13.24 6.91
C LYS A 238 6.33 12.12 6.14
N THR A 239 5.12 12.39 5.63
CA THR A 239 4.35 11.49 4.74
C THR A 239 5.17 11.11 3.51
N VAL A 240 5.82 12.10 2.88
CA VAL A 240 6.68 11.90 1.71
C VAL A 240 7.87 10.98 2.03
N ILE A 241 8.48 11.11 3.22
CA ILE A 241 9.53 10.20 3.68
C ILE A 241 8.96 8.79 3.89
N GLY A 242 7.83 8.64 4.61
CA GLY A 242 7.19 7.35 4.85
C GLY A 242 6.83 6.62 3.55
N GLN A 243 6.26 7.34 2.60
CA GLN A 243 5.97 6.85 1.24
C GLN A 243 7.25 6.39 0.52
N SER A 244 8.28 7.24 0.49
CA SER A 244 9.56 6.92 -0.16
C SER A 244 10.23 5.69 0.46
N LEU A 245 10.18 5.53 1.79
CA LEU A 245 10.70 4.35 2.47
C LEU A 245 9.98 3.08 2.03
N LEU A 246 8.65 3.13 1.95
CA LEU A 246 7.83 1.99 1.50
C LEU A 246 8.11 1.64 0.04
N GLU A 247 8.25 2.64 -0.82
CA GLU A 247 8.60 2.45 -2.23
C GLU A 247 9.97 1.78 -2.38
N ARG A 248 11.01 2.28 -1.70
CA ARG A 248 12.34 1.67 -1.76
C ARG A 248 12.38 0.25 -1.18
N HIS A 249 11.59 0.00 -0.14
CA HIS A 249 11.46 -1.33 0.44
C HIS A 249 10.85 -2.33 -0.56
N ALA A 250 9.78 -1.92 -1.24
CA ALA A 250 9.14 -2.74 -2.27
C ALA A 250 10.03 -2.94 -3.51
N GLU A 251 10.76 -1.91 -3.96
CA GLU A 251 11.75 -2.02 -5.04
C GLU A 251 12.86 -3.04 -4.72
N GLY A 252 13.20 -3.19 -3.43
CA GLY A 252 14.15 -4.20 -2.95
C GLY A 252 13.58 -5.63 -2.83
N GLY A 253 12.33 -5.86 -3.26
CA GLY A 253 11.63 -7.15 -3.14
C GLY A 253 10.97 -7.39 -1.77
N GLY A 254 10.92 -6.37 -0.92
CA GLY A 254 10.24 -6.41 0.37
C GLY A 254 8.72 -6.21 0.25
N ILE A 255 7.98 -6.60 1.29
CA ILE A 255 6.53 -6.38 1.36
C ILE A 255 6.26 -5.15 2.22
N GLY A 256 5.43 -4.26 1.70
CA GLY A 256 5.05 -3.01 2.34
C GLY A 256 3.55 -2.79 2.31
N LEU A 257 2.99 -2.19 3.37
CA LEU A 257 1.59 -1.79 3.40
C LEU A 257 1.43 -0.40 4.02
N TRP A 258 0.66 0.45 3.35
CA TRP A 258 0.20 1.71 3.91
C TRP A 258 -1.14 1.49 4.62
N VAL A 259 -1.23 1.90 5.88
CA VAL A 259 -2.43 1.79 6.71
C VAL A 259 -2.98 3.20 6.97
N PRO A 260 -4.16 3.55 6.43
CA PRO A 260 -4.79 4.85 6.63
C PRO A 260 -5.25 5.11 8.08
N GLY A 261 -5.26 6.39 8.47
CA GLY A 261 -5.70 6.85 9.79
C GLY A 261 -7.08 6.37 10.23
N ASP A 262 -8.07 6.32 9.33
CA ASP A 262 -9.42 5.84 9.63
C ASP A 262 -9.43 4.35 10.05
N PHE A 263 -8.57 3.51 9.44
CA PHE A 263 -8.44 2.11 9.86
C PHE A 263 -7.70 1.98 11.18
N LEU A 264 -6.73 2.87 11.45
CA LEU A 264 -6.11 2.97 12.76
C LEU A 264 -7.14 3.37 13.82
N GLN A 265 -8.12 4.20 13.52
CA GLN A 265 -9.18 4.57 14.44
C GLN A 265 -10.11 3.39 14.78
N ASP A 266 -10.55 2.65 13.76
CA ASP A 266 -11.55 1.58 13.88
C ASP A 266 -11.01 0.26 14.48
N SER A 267 -9.69 0.07 14.45
CA SER A 267 -9.03 -1.17 14.90
C SER A 267 -8.67 -1.16 16.39
N ARG A 268 -8.72 -2.33 17.02
CA ARG A 268 -8.27 -2.54 18.40
C ARG A 268 -6.84 -3.08 18.46
N SER A 269 -6.39 -3.77 17.41
CA SER A 269 -5.05 -4.36 17.30
C SER A 269 -4.39 -4.03 15.96
N LEU A 270 -3.06 -4.18 15.89
CA LEU A 270 -2.32 -4.03 14.64
C LEU A 270 -2.80 -5.04 13.57
N SER A 271 -3.08 -6.27 13.97
CA SER A 271 -3.60 -7.32 13.08
C SER A 271 -4.95 -6.94 12.47
N GLU A 272 -5.84 -6.35 13.25
CA GLU A 272 -7.14 -5.86 12.77
C GLU A 272 -6.97 -4.67 11.82
N ALA A 273 -6.07 -3.72 12.13
CA ALA A 273 -5.75 -2.59 11.24
C ALA A 273 -5.22 -3.05 9.88
N VAL A 274 -4.34 -4.06 9.88
CA VAL A 274 -3.84 -4.70 8.65
C VAL A 274 -4.99 -5.41 7.93
N THR A 275 -5.85 -6.15 8.63
CA THR A 275 -7.00 -6.84 8.03
C THR A 275 -7.94 -5.86 7.32
N LEU A 276 -8.29 -4.74 7.96
CA LEU A 276 -9.13 -3.70 7.36
C LEU A 276 -8.50 -3.14 6.08
N THR A 277 -7.19 -2.87 6.11
CA THR A 277 -6.43 -2.43 4.94
C THR A 277 -6.46 -3.47 3.83
N LEU A 278 -6.14 -4.73 4.14
CA LEU A 278 -6.10 -5.82 3.17
C LEU A 278 -7.46 -6.05 2.52
N ARG A 279 -8.55 -6.03 3.30
CA ARG A 279 -9.91 -6.21 2.78
C ARG A 279 -10.38 -5.02 1.94
N GLN A 280 -9.86 -3.81 2.19
CA GLN A 280 -10.10 -2.66 1.31
C GLN A 280 -9.42 -2.83 -0.07
N LEU A 281 -8.30 -3.54 -0.12
CA LEU A 281 -7.52 -3.78 -1.34
C LEU A 281 -7.97 -5.08 -2.06
N ASN A 282 -8.36 -6.09 -1.28
CA ASN A 282 -8.90 -7.37 -1.73
C ASN A 282 -10.05 -7.82 -0.80
N PRO A 283 -11.33 -7.51 -1.14
CA PRO A 283 -12.49 -7.77 -0.30
C PRO A 283 -12.77 -9.22 0.07
N TYR A 284 -12.14 -10.19 -0.62
CA TYR A 284 -12.38 -11.62 -0.44
C TYR A 284 -11.52 -12.26 0.64
N LEU A 285 -10.53 -11.53 1.16
CA LEU A 285 -9.71 -11.97 2.28
C LEU A 285 -10.57 -12.09 3.55
N ASP A 286 -10.28 -13.11 4.34
CA ASP A 286 -10.97 -13.37 5.60
C ASP A 286 -10.53 -12.40 6.72
N ASP A 287 -11.17 -12.54 7.88
CA ASP A 287 -10.89 -11.70 9.06
C ASP A 287 -9.56 -12.03 9.76
N THR A 288 -8.91 -13.14 9.38
CA THR A 288 -7.61 -13.57 9.90
C THR A 288 -6.45 -13.13 9.02
N ALA A 289 -6.73 -12.56 7.84
CA ALA A 289 -5.73 -12.16 6.86
C ALA A 289 -4.62 -11.30 7.46
N GLY A 290 -4.95 -10.31 8.29
CA GLY A 290 -3.93 -9.49 8.94
C GLY A 290 -3.05 -10.25 9.92
N HIS A 291 -3.58 -11.26 10.63
CA HIS A 291 -2.77 -12.11 11.50
C HIS A 291 -1.75 -12.92 10.68
N TRP A 292 -2.21 -13.54 9.59
CA TRP A 292 -1.33 -14.29 8.68
C TRP A 292 -0.28 -13.41 8.02
N THR A 293 -0.65 -12.21 7.57
CA THR A 293 0.30 -11.25 7.00
C THR A 293 1.41 -10.88 7.98
N LEU A 294 1.08 -10.62 9.25
CA LEU A 294 2.09 -10.32 10.26
C LEU A 294 3.01 -11.50 10.55
N ASN A 295 2.48 -12.74 10.51
CA ASN A 295 3.28 -13.96 10.71
C ASN A 295 4.15 -14.35 9.50
N LEU A 296 3.84 -13.84 8.30
CA LEU A 296 4.68 -14.06 7.11
C LEU A 296 5.98 -13.26 7.13
N ALA A 297 6.11 -12.28 8.01
CA ALA A 297 7.32 -11.47 8.14
C ALA A 297 8.50 -12.32 8.60
N SER A 298 9.55 -12.40 7.78
CA SER A 298 10.77 -13.16 8.07
C SER A 298 12.01 -12.29 7.99
N THR A 299 13.17 -12.83 8.36
CA THR A 299 14.46 -12.15 8.23
C THR A 299 14.82 -11.89 6.76
N GLU A 300 14.46 -12.79 5.86
CA GLU A 300 14.65 -12.66 4.41
C GLU A 300 13.62 -11.70 3.79
N HIS A 301 12.41 -11.65 4.36
CA HIS A 301 11.29 -10.87 3.86
C HIS A 301 10.64 -10.05 4.98
N PRO A 302 11.30 -8.96 5.41
CA PRO A 302 10.72 -8.10 6.43
C PRO A 302 9.50 -7.35 5.88
N LEU A 303 8.50 -7.18 6.75
CA LEU A 303 7.27 -6.44 6.49
C LEU A 303 7.40 -5.01 7.02
N VAL A 304 7.17 -4.01 6.17
CA VAL A 304 7.14 -2.60 6.56
C VAL A 304 5.71 -2.06 6.49
N LEU A 305 5.21 -1.54 7.61
CA LEU A 305 3.91 -0.90 7.72
C LEU A 305 4.11 0.60 7.90
N VAL A 306 3.50 1.42 7.04
CA VAL A 306 3.45 2.87 7.21
C VAL A 306 2.06 3.24 7.71
N LEU A 307 1.98 3.63 8.97
CA LEU A 307 0.74 4.05 9.61
C LEU A 307 0.66 5.58 9.50
N ASP A 308 0.04 6.08 8.42
CA ASP A 308 -0.01 7.52 8.14
C ASP A 308 -1.34 8.15 8.55
N ASP A 309 -1.32 9.47 8.67
CA ASP A 309 -2.42 10.33 9.12
C ASP A 309 -3.02 10.06 10.52
N PRO A 310 -2.32 9.45 11.51
CA PRO A 310 -2.90 9.33 12.85
C PRO A 310 -3.17 10.70 13.49
N ASN A 311 -2.45 11.74 13.08
CA ASN A 311 -2.60 13.11 13.59
C ASN A 311 -3.93 13.79 13.15
N ARG A 312 -4.56 13.31 12.06
CA ARG A 312 -5.78 13.90 11.47
C ARG A 312 -7.07 13.16 11.83
N THR A 313 -6.95 12.07 12.59
CA THR A 313 -8.08 11.30 13.11
C THR A 313 -8.89 12.08 14.15
N ASP A 314 -10.06 11.58 14.53
CA ASP A 314 -10.93 12.26 15.51
C ASP A 314 -10.30 12.30 16.92
N ARG A 315 -9.41 11.34 17.23
CA ARG A 315 -8.78 11.18 18.55
C ARG A 315 -7.28 10.89 18.42
N PRO A 316 -6.47 11.84 17.91
CA PRO A 316 -5.09 11.57 17.49
C PRO A 316 -4.20 11.11 18.66
N GLY A 317 -4.33 11.72 19.84
CA GLY A 317 -3.54 11.33 21.02
C GLY A 317 -3.83 9.90 21.49
N ALA A 318 -5.09 9.44 21.42
CA ALA A 318 -5.46 8.08 21.79
C ALA A 318 -4.92 7.06 20.77
N ILE A 319 -5.01 7.39 19.47
CA ILE A 319 -4.54 6.54 18.39
C ILE A 319 -3.02 6.44 18.39
N LEU A 320 -2.30 7.53 18.61
CA LEU A 320 -0.84 7.52 18.74
C LEU A 320 -0.39 6.67 19.95
N ARG A 321 -1.03 6.82 21.12
CA ARG A 321 -0.75 5.94 22.28
C ARG A 321 -0.98 4.46 21.95
N LYS A 322 -2.04 4.16 21.21
CA LYS A 322 -2.36 2.80 20.77
C LYS A 322 -1.27 2.23 19.84
N ILE A 323 -0.81 3.00 18.86
CA ILE A 323 0.29 2.60 17.96
C ILE A 323 1.59 2.34 18.74
N PHE A 324 1.91 3.21 19.70
CA PHE A 324 3.09 3.04 20.56
C PHE A 324 2.96 1.79 21.44
N GLY A 325 1.75 1.51 21.94
CA GLY A 325 1.42 0.26 22.63
C GLY A 325 1.70 -0.97 21.77
N TRP A 326 1.19 -0.99 20.53
CA TRP A 326 1.43 -2.11 19.59
C TRP A 326 2.93 -2.35 19.34
N ALA A 327 3.71 -1.29 19.16
CA ALA A 327 5.16 -1.43 18.98
C ALA A 327 5.88 -2.00 20.20
N ARG A 328 5.45 -1.62 21.41
CA ARG A 328 6.00 -2.14 22.67
C ARG A 328 5.63 -3.61 22.88
N ASP A 329 4.41 -3.99 22.50
CA ASP A 329 3.96 -5.38 22.56
C ASP A 329 4.80 -6.24 21.60
N LEU A 330 5.02 -5.77 20.36
CA LEU A 330 5.93 -6.41 19.41
C LEU A 330 7.35 -6.57 19.96
N TRP A 331 7.85 -5.56 20.68
CA TRP A 331 9.16 -5.64 21.33
C TRP A 331 9.23 -6.74 22.40
N SER A 332 8.14 -6.92 23.13
CA SER A 332 8.02 -7.87 24.25
C SER A 332 7.92 -9.32 23.77
N GLU A 333 7.42 -9.55 22.55
CA GLU A 333 7.26 -10.89 21.94
C GLU A 333 8.58 -11.53 21.47
N GLY A 334 9.71 -10.81 21.52
CA GLY A 334 11.05 -11.35 21.28
C GLY A 334 11.75 -10.81 20.03
N ILE A 335 13.07 -10.99 20.00
CA ILE A 335 13.99 -10.29 19.09
C ILE A 335 13.70 -10.58 17.60
N GLU A 336 13.28 -11.80 17.26
CA GLU A 336 13.02 -12.20 15.86
C GLU A 336 11.79 -11.50 15.25
N ARG A 337 10.67 -11.39 16.00
CA ARG A 337 9.50 -10.63 15.52
C ARG A 337 9.81 -9.14 15.36
N CYS A 338 10.63 -8.59 16.25
CA CYS A 338 11.04 -7.18 16.21
C CYS A 338 11.87 -6.81 14.98
N SER A 339 12.72 -7.73 14.50
CA SER A 339 13.55 -7.49 13.32
C SER A 339 12.74 -7.56 12.03
N ASN A 340 11.71 -8.42 12.00
CA ASN A 340 11.03 -8.76 10.76
C ASN A 340 9.82 -7.85 10.49
N LEU A 341 9.24 -7.24 11.52
CA LEU A 341 8.12 -6.30 11.39
C LEU A 341 8.54 -4.89 11.77
N LYS A 342 8.38 -3.94 10.84
CA LYS A 342 8.71 -2.52 11.02
C LYS A 342 7.48 -1.65 10.86
N ILE A 343 7.30 -0.72 11.79
CA ILE A 343 6.24 0.27 11.81
C ILE A 343 6.88 1.65 11.62
N VAL A 344 6.41 2.41 10.64
CA VAL A 344 6.77 3.81 10.42
C VAL A 344 5.54 4.66 10.71
N VAL A 345 5.66 5.64 11.59
CA VAL A 345 4.56 6.53 11.96
C VAL A 345 4.98 8.00 11.89
N PRO A 346 4.35 8.80 11.00
CA PRO A 346 4.47 10.25 11.03
C PRO A 346 3.74 10.88 12.22
N VAL A 347 4.42 11.71 13.00
CA VAL A 347 3.88 12.35 14.20
C VAL A 347 4.17 13.85 14.20
N TRP A 348 3.20 14.66 14.61
CA TRP A 348 3.43 16.10 14.85
C TRP A 348 4.20 16.31 16.13
N GLU A 349 5.20 17.19 16.10
CA GLU A 349 6.05 17.47 17.28
C GLU A 349 5.25 17.89 18.52
N SER A 350 4.19 18.71 18.35
CA SER A 350 3.32 19.14 19.45
C SER A 350 2.63 17.98 20.14
N ARG A 351 2.21 16.97 19.39
CA ARG A 351 1.58 15.75 19.92
C ARG A 351 2.61 14.76 20.46
N PHE A 352 3.81 14.73 19.88
CA PHE A 352 4.87 13.83 20.27
C PHE A 352 5.43 14.18 21.65
N SER A 353 5.59 15.46 21.96
CA SER A 353 6.06 15.91 23.28
C SER A 353 5.24 15.31 24.42
N ASP A 354 3.91 15.37 24.33
CA ASP A 354 2.99 14.81 25.34
C ASP A 354 3.09 13.28 25.48
N LEU A 355 3.45 12.58 24.40
CA LEU A 355 3.57 11.13 24.35
C LEU A 355 4.93 10.63 24.83
N HIS A 356 5.97 11.43 24.60
CA HIS A 356 7.36 11.04 24.83
C HIS A 356 7.85 11.33 26.26
N HIS A 357 7.07 12.05 27.08
CA HIS A 357 7.38 12.23 28.50
C HIS A 357 7.47 10.85 29.18
N GLY A 358 8.70 10.38 29.43
CA GLY A 358 9.00 9.06 30.00
C GLY A 358 9.47 7.97 29.02
N SER A 359 9.68 8.28 27.73
CA SER A 359 10.13 7.31 26.70
C SER A 359 11.56 7.56 26.18
N GLU A 360 12.35 8.40 26.86
CA GLU A 360 13.74 8.68 26.50
C GLU A 360 14.62 7.43 26.71
N GLY A 361 15.35 7.02 25.67
CA GLY A 361 16.27 5.88 25.72
C GLY A 361 15.63 4.50 25.48
N GLU A 362 14.35 4.46 25.13
CA GLU A 362 13.62 3.21 24.85
C GLU A 362 14.17 2.48 23.61
N LYS A 363 14.54 1.21 23.78
CA LYS A 363 15.18 0.40 22.72
C LYS A 363 14.22 -0.02 21.60
N TRP A 364 12.91 0.07 21.84
CA TRP A 364 11.87 -0.32 20.90
C TRP A 364 11.43 0.82 19.96
N LEU A 365 11.92 2.03 20.19
CA LEU A 365 11.55 3.25 19.47
C LEU A 365 12.78 3.92 18.83
N ASN A 366 12.74 4.12 17.52
CA ASN A 366 13.61 5.05 16.83
C ASN A 366 12.87 6.36 16.58
N ILE A 367 13.57 7.48 16.76
CA ILE A 367 13.03 8.81 16.51
C ILE A 367 13.91 9.48 15.46
N VAL A 368 13.29 10.00 14.41
CA VAL A 368 13.95 10.85 13.41
C VAL A 368 13.21 12.17 13.35
N SER A 369 13.92 13.24 13.69
CA SER A 369 13.42 14.60 13.57
C SER A 369 13.47 15.05 12.10
N VAL A 370 12.34 15.55 11.60
CA VAL A 370 12.17 16.00 10.22
C VAL A 370 11.95 17.52 10.26
N GLY A 371 12.97 18.26 9.83
CA GLY A 371 12.92 19.71 9.68
C GLY A 371 12.62 20.16 8.24
N PRO A 372 12.70 21.48 7.98
CA PRO A 372 12.69 22.03 6.63
C PRO A 372 13.79 21.42 5.75
N MET A 373 13.61 21.52 4.43
CA MET A 373 14.64 21.05 3.50
C MET A 373 15.92 21.87 3.65
N ARG A 374 17.05 21.21 3.52
CA ARG A 374 18.34 21.91 3.40
C ARG A 374 18.41 22.55 2.02
N ARG A 375 19.15 23.66 1.88
CA ARG A 375 19.24 24.40 0.61
C ARG A 375 19.57 23.52 -0.59
N GLY A 376 20.55 22.62 -0.47
CA GLY A 376 20.90 21.68 -1.54
C GLY A 376 19.75 20.74 -1.92
N GLU A 377 18.95 20.31 -0.95
CA GLU A 377 17.76 19.48 -1.18
C GLU A 377 16.66 20.29 -1.89
N SER A 378 16.45 21.56 -1.49
CA SER A 378 15.49 22.46 -2.14
C SER A 378 15.81 22.71 -3.60
N ILE A 379 17.09 22.96 -3.91
CA ILE A 379 17.57 23.14 -5.28
C ILE A 379 17.37 21.85 -6.09
N ALA A 380 17.71 20.70 -5.52
CA ALA A 380 17.48 19.41 -6.17
C ALA A 380 15.98 19.14 -6.42
N CYS A 381 15.12 19.52 -5.47
CA CYS A 381 13.66 19.42 -5.58
C CYS A 381 13.12 20.27 -6.73
N LEU A 382 13.50 21.54 -6.79
CA LEU A 382 13.09 22.43 -7.88
C LEU A 382 13.62 21.92 -9.22
N ARG A 383 14.89 21.51 -9.30
CA ARG A 383 15.49 20.99 -10.53
C ARG A 383 14.76 19.75 -11.06
N LYS A 384 14.37 18.84 -10.18
CA LYS A 384 13.68 17.60 -10.57
C LYS A 384 12.23 17.85 -11.00
N ARG A 385 11.60 18.91 -10.48
CA ARG A 385 10.18 19.20 -10.69
C ARG A 385 9.91 20.21 -11.78
N LEU A 386 10.82 21.14 -12.04
CA LEU A 386 10.69 22.08 -13.15
C LEU A 386 11.04 21.37 -14.45
N ALA A 387 10.13 21.40 -15.43
CA ALA A 387 10.37 20.79 -16.74
C ALA A 387 11.42 21.54 -17.57
N ASP A 388 11.74 22.78 -17.20
CA ASP A 388 12.70 23.63 -17.91
C ASP A 388 14.12 23.46 -17.36
N ASN A 389 14.93 22.65 -18.06
CA ASN A 389 16.35 22.45 -17.76
C ASN A 389 17.23 23.69 -18.00
N ARG A 390 16.66 24.83 -18.45
CA ARG A 390 17.42 26.07 -18.71
C ARG A 390 17.55 26.98 -17.48
N VAL A 391 16.89 26.66 -16.37
CA VAL A 391 17.00 27.44 -15.12
C VAL A 391 18.34 27.13 -14.46
N SER A 392 19.16 28.16 -14.23
CA SER A 392 20.49 27.99 -13.63
C SER A 392 20.42 27.66 -12.13
N ASP A 393 21.47 27.03 -11.61
CA ASP A 393 21.62 26.75 -10.17
C ASP A 393 21.45 27.99 -9.30
N SER A 394 21.96 29.14 -9.75
CA SER A 394 21.81 30.43 -9.07
C SER A 394 20.35 30.92 -9.03
N GLN A 395 19.57 30.69 -10.09
CA GLN A 395 18.15 31.03 -10.12
C GLN A 395 17.35 30.10 -9.20
N LEU A 396 17.66 28.80 -9.20
CA LEU A 396 17.04 27.82 -8.31
C LEU A 396 17.34 28.13 -6.84
N ASP A 397 18.58 28.49 -6.50
CA ASP A 397 18.95 28.92 -5.16
C ASP A 397 18.18 30.17 -4.72
N HIS A 398 18.06 31.17 -5.61
CA HIS A 398 17.29 32.38 -5.32
C HIS A 398 15.80 32.08 -5.07
N ILE A 399 15.20 31.20 -5.89
CA ILE A 399 13.81 30.75 -5.69
C ILE A 399 13.67 30.01 -4.36
N ALA A 400 14.56 29.05 -4.08
CA ALA A 400 14.56 28.30 -2.83
C ALA A 400 14.68 29.22 -1.60
N HIS A 401 15.54 30.24 -1.67
CA HIS A 401 15.68 31.26 -0.65
C HIS A 401 14.37 32.02 -0.40
N ARG A 402 13.74 32.51 -1.47
CA ARG A 402 12.47 33.26 -1.37
C ARG A 402 11.34 32.42 -0.78
N LEU A 403 11.34 31.12 -1.09
CA LEU A 403 10.37 30.15 -0.57
C LEU A 403 10.80 29.55 0.78
N ARG A 404 11.90 30.04 1.38
CA ARG A 404 12.46 29.62 2.67
C ARG A 404 12.67 28.12 2.80
N ASP A 405 13.08 27.48 1.70
CA ASP A 405 13.34 26.03 1.66
C ASP A 405 12.14 25.17 2.10
N ASP A 406 10.93 25.69 1.91
CA ASP A 406 9.71 25.04 2.36
C ASP A 406 9.21 24.00 1.33
N PRO A 407 9.11 22.70 1.70
CA PRO A 407 8.74 21.65 0.75
C PRO A 407 7.40 21.90 0.03
N ILE A 408 6.43 22.49 0.72
CA ILE A 408 5.09 22.75 0.18
C ILE A 408 5.17 23.90 -0.81
N LEU A 409 5.81 25.01 -0.42
CA LEU A 409 5.92 26.18 -1.29
C LEU A 409 6.72 25.85 -2.55
N LEU A 410 7.81 25.07 -2.41
CA LEU A 410 8.59 24.57 -3.54
C LEU A 410 7.73 23.70 -4.46
N SER A 411 6.92 22.80 -3.90
CA SER A 411 6.00 21.95 -4.65
C SER A 411 4.92 22.74 -5.39
N ILE A 412 4.31 23.73 -4.73
CA ILE A 412 3.28 24.58 -5.33
C ILE A 412 3.88 25.42 -6.46
N PHE A 413 5.05 26.02 -6.22
CA PHE A 413 5.75 26.83 -7.21
C PHE A 413 6.08 26.03 -8.47
N ALA A 414 6.73 24.86 -8.33
CA ALA A 414 7.13 24.06 -9.48
C ALA A 414 5.92 23.63 -10.33
N ARG A 415 4.81 23.29 -9.67
CA ARG A 415 3.56 22.92 -10.35
C ARG A 415 2.95 24.08 -11.13
N LEU A 416 2.87 25.26 -10.52
CA LEU A 416 2.36 26.46 -11.19
C LEU A 416 3.24 26.89 -12.37
N ALA A 417 4.55 26.75 -12.23
CA ALA A 417 5.49 27.02 -13.31
C ALA A 417 5.29 26.07 -14.50
N ASN A 418 5.08 24.77 -14.24
CA ASN A 418 4.84 23.77 -15.29
C ASN A 418 3.46 23.89 -15.95
N ALA A 419 2.44 24.34 -15.21
CA ALA A 419 1.11 24.57 -15.75
C ALA A 419 1.04 25.77 -16.73
N GLY A 420 2.16 26.45 -16.95
CA GLY A 420 2.31 27.51 -17.96
C GLY A 420 1.28 28.60 -17.81
N ALA A 421 1.04 29.07 -16.57
CA ALA A 421 -0.09 29.95 -16.21
C ALA A 421 -0.22 31.16 -17.15
N ALA A 422 -0.98 30.96 -18.24
CA ALA A 422 -1.54 31.97 -19.10
C ALA A 422 -2.66 32.62 -18.30
N VAL A 423 -2.39 33.83 -17.82
CA VAL A 423 -3.38 34.67 -17.16
C VAL A 423 -4.27 35.28 -18.25
N ASP A 424 -5.23 34.52 -18.74
CA ASP A 424 -6.24 35.03 -19.68
C ASP A 424 -7.45 35.62 -18.94
N SER A 425 -7.67 36.91 -19.17
CA SER A 425 -8.74 37.80 -18.69
C SER A 425 -8.82 38.03 -17.17
N ALA A 426 -8.16 39.09 -16.69
CA ALA A 426 -8.08 39.49 -15.28
C ALA A 426 -9.43 39.76 -14.58
N ALA A 427 -10.50 40.07 -15.33
CA ALA A 427 -11.80 40.42 -14.74
C ALA A 427 -12.67 39.20 -14.36
N VAL A 428 -12.70 38.17 -15.22
CA VAL A 428 -13.44 36.92 -14.96
C VAL A 428 -12.70 36.07 -13.92
N THR A 429 -11.36 36.03 -14.00
CA THR A 429 -10.52 35.38 -12.98
C THR A 429 -10.65 36.04 -11.61
N ASN A 430 -10.74 37.37 -11.52
CA ASN A 430 -10.95 38.04 -10.23
C ASN A 430 -12.33 37.78 -9.61
N ARG A 431 -13.41 37.73 -10.40
CA ARG A 431 -14.75 37.38 -9.88
C ARG A 431 -14.81 35.92 -9.42
N LEU A 432 -14.25 34.99 -10.19
CA LEU A 432 -14.14 33.58 -9.79
C LEU A 432 -13.28 33.41 -8.53
N ARG A 433 -12.16 34.13 -8.43
CA ARG A 433 -11.29 34.13 -7.25
C ARG A 433 -12.01 34.64 -6.00
N ALA A 434 -12.75 35.75 -6.11
CA ALA A 434 -13.54 36.30 -5.01
C ALA A 434 -14.66 35.33 -4.58
N SER A 435 -15.34 34.68 -5.54
CA SER A 435 -16.34 33.65 -5.27
C SER A 435 -15.74 32.46 -4.52
N TYR A 436 -14.60 31.94 -4.99
CA TYR A 436 -13.90 30.82 -4.34
C TYR A 436 -13.40 31.17 -2.94
N GLN A 437 -12.86 32.37 -2.75
CA GLN A 437 -12.46 32.83 -1.41
C GLN A 437 -13.66 32.93 -0.47
N THR A 438 -14.81 33.40 -0.96
CA THR A 438 -16.04 33.49 -0.18
C THR A 438 -16.50 32.11 0.28
N VAL A 439 -16.57 31.14 -0.64
CA VAL A 439 -17.00 29.76 -0.33
C VAL A 439 -16.04 29.09 0.66
N LEU A 440 -14.72 29.24 0.47
CA LEU A 440 -13.74 28.69 1.42
C LEU A 440 -13.83 29.36 2.80
N THR A 441 -14.21 30.64 2.88
CA THR A 441 -14.45 31.34 4.16
C THR A 441 -15.72 30.83 4.83
N GLN A 442 -16.80 30.64 4.08
CA GLN A 442 -18.04 30.06 4.59
C GLN A 442 -17.81 28.66 5.14
N LEU A 443 -17.07 27.82 4.43
CA LEU A 443 -16.70 26.48 4.89
C LEU A 443 -15.84 26.54 6.16
N ALA A 444 -14.78 27.34 6.16
CA ALA A 444 -13.90 27.49 7.34
C ALA A 444 -14.68 27.96 8.58
N ARG A 445 -15.66 28.86 8.41
CA ARG A 445 -16.54 29.28 9.50
C ARG A 445 -17.41 28.13 10.04
N GLN A 446 -17.96 27.29 9.15
CA GLN A 446 -18.71 26.09 9.55
C GLN A 446 -17.81 25.08 10.28
N MET A 447 -16.57 24.91 9.83
CA MET A 447 -15.57 24.05 10.49
C MET A 447 -15.27 24.52 11.92
N LEU A 448 -15.11 25.83 12.13
CA LEU A 448 -14.94 26.43 13.46
C LEU A 448 -16.18 26.20 14.34
N LEU A 449 -17.36 26.58 13.84
CA LEU A 449 -18.64 26.44 14.57
C LEU A 449 -18.90 25.01 15.05
N ARG A 450 -18.60 24.03 14.20
CA ARG A 450 -18.84 22.61 14.47
C ARG A 450 -17.65 21.91 15.09
N LYS A 451 -16.55 22.64 15.35
CA LYS A 451 -15.29 22.13 15.91
C LYS A 451 -14.76 20.91 15.13
N LYS A 452 -14.90 20.93 13.81
CA LYS A 452 -14.54 19.81 12.92
C LYS A 452 -13.75 20.30 11.71
N VAL A 453 -12.45 20.06 11.74
CA VAL A 453 -11.49 20.55 10.74
C VAL A 453 -11.21 19.57 9.59
N HIS A 454 -11.68 18.31 9.71
CA HIS A 454 -11.65 17.30 8.65
C HIS A 454 -13.05 16.69 8.47
N PRO A 455 -14.01 17.42 7.87
CA PRO A 455 -15.37 16.94 7.73
C PRO A 455 -15.54 15.91 6.62
N ALA A 456 -16.47 14.97 6.83
CA ALA A 456 -16.91 14.09 5.77
C ALA A 456 -17.61 14.92 4.68
N TRP A 457 -17.48 14.50 3.43
CA TRP A 457 -18.06 15.22 2.30
C TRP A 457 -19.58 15.33 2.39
N GLN A 458 -20.23 14.31 2.95
CA GLN A 458 -21.66 14.35 3.24
C GLN A 458 -22.02 15.47 4.24
N GLU A 459 -21.21 15.69 5.27
CA GLU A 459 -21.44 16.77 6.23
C GLU A 459 -21.25 18.13 5.55
N VAL A 460 -20.23 18.29 4.70
CA VAL A 460 -20.02 19.53 3.95
C VAL A 460 -21.23 19.87 3.08
N ARG A 461 -21.87 18.87 2.46
CA ARG A 461 -23.13 19.04 1.71
C ARG A 461 -24.30 19.51 2.56
N GLU A 462 -24.33 19.13 3.84
CA GLU A 462 -25.34 19.60 4.80
C GLU A 462 -25.03 21.01 5.33
N TRP A 463 -23.76 21.44 5.29
CA TRP A 463 -23.33 22.72 5.85
C TRP A 463 -23.45 23.89 4.90
N LEU A 464 -23.35 23.65 3.59
CA LEU A 464 -23.27 24.68 2.56
C LEU A 464 -24.50 24.67 1.66
N GLN A 465 -24.83 25.85 1.13
CA GLN A 465 -25.88 25.99 0.12
C GLN A 465 -25.43 25.40 -1.23
N PRO A 466 -26.36 24.98 -2.11
CA PRO A 466 -26.04 24.32 -3.38
C PRO A 466 -25.03 25.09 -4.27
N ASP A 467 -25.15 26.41 -4.37
CA ASP A 467 -24.25 27.24 -5.20
C ASP A 467 -22.81 27.27 -4.65
N ALA A 468 -22.68 27.33 -3.32
CA ALA A 468 -21.39 27.25 -2.65
C ALA A 468 -20.78 25.86 -2.80
N LEU A 469 -21.61 24.81 -2.76
CA LEU A 469 -21.18 23.43 -2.96
C LEU A 469 -20.63 23.21 -4.38
N SER A 470 -21.33 23.68 -5.41
CA SER A 470 -20.85 23.58 -6.82
C SER A 470 -19.49 24.27 -6.99
N SER A 471 -19.34 25.46 -6.42
CA SER A 471 -18.07 26.19 -6.47
C SER A 471 -16.96 25.43 -5.73
N LEU A 472 -17.27 24.82 -4.58
CA LEU A 472 -16.32 24.03 -3.80
C LEU A 472 -15.91 22.75 -4.54
N GLU A 473 -16.85 22.05 -5.18
CA GLU A 473 -16.58 20.90 -6.03
C GLU A 473 -15.64 21.27 -7.19
N ASP A 474 -15.84 22.43 -7.80
CA ASP A 474 -14.97 22.91 -8.89
C ASP A 474 -13.55 23.26 -8.41
N ILE A 475 -13.41 23.84 -7.21
CA ILE A 475 -12.09 24.05 -6.59
C ILE A 475 -11.44 22.70 -6.26
N ALA A 476 -12.19 21.76 -5.69
CA ALA A 476 -11.71 20.45 -5.30
C ALA A 476 -11.28 19.59 -6.50
N LYS A 477 -12.00 19.68 -7.64
CA LYS A 477 -11.64 19.02 -8.91
C LYS A 477 -10.29 19.50 -9.45
N ARG A 478 -9.97 20.79 -9.27
CA ARG A 478 -8.65 21.34 -9.66
C ARG A 478 -7.55 20.85 -8.73
N GLY A 479 -7.89 20.49 -7.49
CA GLY A 479 -6.97 19.93 -6.51
C GLY A 479 -5.95 20.94 -5.96
N ASP A 480 -6.02 22.22 -6.32
CA ASP A 480 -4.97 23.20 -6.02
C ASP A 480 -4.86 23.55 -4.54
N VAL A 481 -6.00 23.73 -3.89
CA VAL A 481 -6.13 24.25 -2.53
C VAL A 481 -6.75 23.21 -1.60
N CYS A 482 -7.69 22.44 -2.13
CA CYS A 482 -8.39 21.37 -1.45
C CYS A 482 -8.73 20.27 -2.46
N HIS A 483 -9.15 19.12 -1.94
CA HIS A 483 -9.60 17.98 -2.71
C HIS A 483 -10.61 17.17 -1.89
N ILE A 484 -11.34 16.29 -2.57
CA ILE A 484 -12.20 15.30 -1.94
C ILE A 484 -11.50 13.97 -2.12
N THR A 485 -11.22 13.29 -1.02
CA THR A 485 -10.49 12.02 -1.05
C THR A 485 -11.24 10.94 -0.30
N ASN A 486 -11.13 9.70 -0.77
CA ASN A 486 -11.75 8.55 -0.13
C ASN A 486 -10.80 7.96 0.91
N GLN A 487 -11.06 8.20 2.19
CA GLN A 487 -10.28 7.65 3.31
C GLN A 487 -10.83 6.28 3.74
N GLY A 488 -10.99 5.36 2.78
CA GLY A 488 -11.42 4.00 3.09
C GLY A 488 -12.93 3.80 3.06
N LYS A 489 -13.64 4.41 4.01
CA LYS A 489 -15.10 4.22 4.19
C LYS A 489 -15.93 5.43 3.80
N ARG A 490 -15.31 6.60 3.76
CA ARG A 490 -15.98 7.89 3.55
C ARG A 490 -15.14 8.79 2.67
N ASP A 491 -15.83 9.61 1.89
CA ASP A 491 -15.21 10.74 1.23
C ASP A 491 -15.05 11.86 2.26
N VAL A 492 -13.85 12.42 2.34
CA VAL A 492 -13.48 13.49 3.29
C VAL A 492 -13.07 14.70 2.48
N PHE A 493 -13.51 15.88 2.92
CA PHE A 493 -13.00 17.13 2.40
C PHE A 493 -11.69 17.48 3.09
N GLU A 494 -10.64 17.70 2.32
CA GLU A 494 -9.34 18.07 2.87
C GLU A 494 -8.75 19.24 2.12
N PHE A 495 -8.27 20.23 2.88
CA PHE A 495 -7.27 21.14 2.35
C PHE A 495 -6.05 20.34 1.94
N ARG A 496 -5.42 20.76 0.84
CA ARG A 496 -4.23 20.10 0.31
C ARG A 496 -3.09 20.03 1.33
N HIS A 497 -3.10 20.93 2.31
CA HIS A 497 -2.15 20.92 3.40
C HIS A 497 -2.69 21.61 4.67
N ASP A 498 -2.30 21.12 5.85
CA ASP A 498 -2.72 21.69 7.16
C ASP A 498 -2.36 23.18 7.27
N ARG A 499 -1.19 23.60 6.77
CA ARG A 499 -0.83 25.03 6.73
C ARG A 499 -1.75 25.91 5.88
N ILE A 500 -2.38 25.36 4.83
CA ILE A 500 -3.38 26.09 4.04
C ILE A 500 -4.68 26.19 4.84
N LEU A 501 -5.07 25.08 5.49
CA LEU A 501 -6.18 25.05 6.44
C LEU A 501 -5.98 26.07 7.56
N ASP A 502 -4.87 26.00 8.30
CA ASP A 502 -4.55 26.90 9.41
C ASP A 502 -4.56 28.37 8.99
N TRP A 503 -3.96 28.68 7.83
CA TRP A 503 -4.00 30.03 7.27
C TRP A 503 -5.44 30.45 6.95
N LYS A 504 -6.26 29.54 6.39
CA LYS A 504 -7.65 29.86 6.05
C LYS A 504 -8.52 30.02 7.29
N LEU A 505 -8.31 29.19 8.32
CA LEU A 505 -8.96 29.33 9.61
C LEU A 505 -8.53 30.64 10.28
N SER A 506 -7.24 31.00 10.29
CA SER A 506 -6.77 32.24 10.90
C SER A 506 -7.33 33.48 10.21
N GLN A 507 -7.41 33.48 8.87
CA GLN A 507 -8.09 34.55 8.13
C GLN A 507 -9.58 34.63 8.47
N THR A 508 -10.24 33.48 8.65
CA THR A 508 -11.65 33.45 9.00
C THR A 508 -11.86 33.99 10.41
N ILE A 509 -11.02 33.61 11.38
CA ILE A 509 -11.03 34.18 12.74
C ILE A 509 -10.81 35.69 12.72
N ALA A 510 -9.82 36.18 11.97
CA ALA A 510 -9.57 37.62 11.84
C ALA A 510 -10.80 38.37 11.31
N SER A 511 -11.48 37.81 10.32
CA SER A 511 -12.73 38.38 9.80
C SER A 511 -13.87 38.39 10.83
N GLU A 512 -13.87 37.49 11.83
CA GLU A 512 -14.89 37.49 12.90
C GLU A 512 -14.68 38.65 13.90
N PHE A 513 -13.46 39.20 14.02
CA PHE A 513 -13.18 40.31 14.94
C PHE A 513 -14.03 41.56 14.65
N THR A 514 -14.44 41.74 13.39
CA THR A 514 -15.22 42.91 12.93
C THR A 514 -16.68 42.56 12.60
N ARG A 515 -17.12 41.32 12.83
CA ARG A 515 -18.51 40.92 12.56
C ARG A 515 -19.45 41.37 13.67
N ASN A 516 -20.70 41.68 13.28
CA ASN A 516 -21.77 41.97 14.23
C ASN A 516 -22.09 40.78 15.14
N GLU A 517 -22.04 39.56 14.61
CA GLU A 517 -22.31 38.31 15.34
C GLU A 517 -21.11 37.35 15.23
N PRO A 518 -20.06 37.59 16.03
CA PRO A 518 -18.85 36.79 16.05
C PRO A 518 -19.07 35.46 16.78
N ILE A 519 -18.40 34.41 16.32
CA ILE A 519 -18.49 33.06 16.89
C ILE A 519 -17.48 32.84 18.03
N TRP A 520 -17.45 33.73 19.03
CA TRP A 520 -16.41 33.75 20.07
C TRP A 520 -16.19 32.42 20.78
N ASP A 521 -17.25 31.67 21.08
CA ASP A 521 -17.13 30.39 21.78
C ASP A 521 -16.44 29.29 20.95
N ALA A 522 -16.50 29.39 19.63
CA ALA A 522 -15.76 28.52 18.73
C ALA A 522 -14.30 28.98 18.55
N ILE A 523 -14.05 30.29 18.62
CA ILE A 523 -12.72 30.91 18.45
C ILE A 523 -11.84 30.66 19.66
N PHE A 524 -12.37 30.84 20.88
CA PHE A 524 -11.63 30.64 22.14
C PHE A 524 -11.65 29.18 22.61
N ASP A 525 -11.50 28.25 21.67
CA ASP A 525 -11.34 26.84 21.97
C ASP A 525 -9.85 26.52 22.19
N PRO A 526 -9.47 25.73 23.22
CA PRO A 526 -8.07 25.36 23.48
C PRO A 526 -7.35 24.70 22.30
N TYR A 527 -8.07 24.06 21.37
CA TYR A 527 -7.48 23.49 20.16
C TYR A 527 -7.17 24.54 19.08
N MET A 528 -7.62 25.79 19.24
CA MET A 528 -7.44 26.89 18.29
C MET A 528 -6.30 27.85 18.67
N VAL A 529 -5.52 27.57 19.73
CA VAL A 529 -4.46 28.47 20.24
C VAL A 529 -3.55 29.01 19.14
N GLU A 530 -3.00 28.13 18.30
CA GLU A 530 -2.07 28.51 17.22
C GLU A 530 -2.77 29.32 16.12
N VAL A 531 -3.99 28.93 15.75
CA VAL A 531 -4.77 29.56 14.68
C VAL A 531 -5.25 30.95 15.11
N LEU A 532 -5.75 31.07 16.34
CA LEU A 532 -6.12 32.34 16.95
C LEU A 532 -4.90 33.23 17.15
N GLY A 533 -3.78 32.70 17.64
CA GLY A 533 -2.54 33.47 17.77
C GLY A 533 -2.10 34.08 16.45
N ARG A 534 -2.15 33.30 15.36
CA ARG A 534 -1.88 33.79 14.02
C ARG A 534 -2.88 34.86 13.55
N ALA A 535 -4.16 34.74 13.92
CA ALA A 535 -5.17 35.75 13.59
C ALA A 535 -4.94 37.07 14.34
N LEU A 536 -4.56 36.99 15.62
CA LEU A 536 -4.22 38.13 16.47
C LEU A 536 -2.96 38.88 16.01
N ALA A 537 -2.05 38.20 15.33
CA ALA A 537 -0.85 38.81 14.76
C ALA A 537 -1.12 39.63 13.48
N ASN A 538 -2.36 39.65 12.95
CA ASN A 538 -2.74 40.51 11.83
C ASN A 538 -3.22 41.89 12.33
N ASP A 539 -3.10 42.92 11.48
CA ASP A 539 -3.50 44.31 11.77
C ASP A 539 -5.00 44.53 12.06
N GLU A 540 -5.83 43.48 11.93
CA GLU A 540 -7.28 43.54 12.16
C GLU A 540 -7.67 43.36 13.64
N ALA A 541 -6.75 42.97 14.52
CA ALA A 541 -7.03 42.80 15.94
C ALA A 541 -6.94 44.14 16.69
N ASP A 542 -8.07 44.62 17.22
CA ASP A 542 -8.09 45.79 18.09
C ASP A 542 -7.81 45.44 19.56
N GLU A 543 -7.71 46.48 20.40
CA GLU A 543 -7.40 46.34 21.82
C GLU A 543 -8.44 45.53 22.61
N THR A 544 -9.70 45.53 22.16
CA THR A 544 -10.78 44.77 22.81
C THR A 544 -10.64 43.28 22.52
N VAL A 545 -10.28 42.90 21.29
CA VAL A 545 -10.03 41.50 20.92
C VAL A 545 -8.80 40.96 21.66
N ILE A 546 -7.74 41.75 21.78
CA ILE A 546 -6.53 41.38 22.54
C ILE A 546 -6.87 41.15 24.02
N GLN A 547 -7.70 42.02 24.61
CA GLN A 547 -8.16 41.86 25.99
C GLN A 547 -8.99 40.58 26.18
N LEU A 548 -9.91 40.32 25.26
CA LEU A 548 -10.73 39.12 25.29
C LEU A 548 -9.90 37.83 25.16
N ALA A 549 -8.84 37.85 24.34
CA ALA A 549 -7.89 36.75 24.23
C ALA A 549 -7.08 36.54 25.51
N ALA A 550 -6.64 37.62 26.18
CA ALA A 550 -5.96 37.53 27.47
C ALA A 550 -6.85 36.87 28.55
N GLU A 551 -8.15 37.15 28.52
CA GLU A 551 -9.10 36.63 29.51
C GLU A 551 -9.52 35.19 29.22
N ARG A 552 -9.76 34.83 27.94
CA ARG A 552 -10.37 33.54 27.58
C ARG A 552 -9.37 32.48 27.14
N LEU A 553 -8.28 32.86 26.47
CA LEU A 553 -7.28 31.90 25.97
C LEU A 553 -5.88 32.53 25.89
N PRO A 554 -5.28 32.94 27.01
CA PRO A 554 -4.03 33.73 27.02
C PRO A 554 -2.85 33.06 26.29
N ALA A 555 -2.83 31.72 26.18
CA ALA A 555 -1.83 31.00 25.39
C ALA A 555 -1.78 31.43 23.92
N SER A 556 -2.89 31.93 23.34
CA SER A 556 -2.91 32.43 21.97
C SER A 556 -2.10 33.71 21.78
N LEU A 557 -1.92 34.52 22.83
CA LEU A 557 -1.07 35.72 22.77
C LEU A 557 0.40 35.34 22.62
N VAL A 558 0.83 34.28 23.30
CA VAL A 558 2.18 33.72 23.15
C VAL A 558 2.37 33.16 21.74
N ALA A 559 1.37 32.43 21.24
CA ALA A 559 1.39 31.95 19.85
C ALA A 559 1.44 33.11 18.84
N ALA A 560 0.77 34.22 19.10
CA ALA A 560 0.80 35.41 18.25
C ALA A 560 2.22 35.98 18.09
N LEU A 561 2.99 36.06 19.18
CA LEU A 561 4.38 36.54 19.14
C LEU A 561 5.26 35.74 18.16
N SER A 562 5.03 34.43 18.03
CA SER A 562 5.76 33.58 17.09
C SER A 562 5.42 33.85 15.61
N SER A 563 4.30 34.54 15.36
CA SER A 563 3.78 34.86 14.03
C SER A 563 4.06 36.29 13.58
N ILE A 564 4.53 37.18 14.47
CA ILE A 564 4.88 38.56 14.13
C ILE A 564 6.20 38.56 13.33
N PRO A 565 6.26 39.19 12.15
CA PRO A 565 7.50 39.30 11.39
C PRO A 565 8.53 40.12 12.18
N ALA A 566 9.73 39.59 12.38
CA ALA A 566 10.86 40.36 12.91
C ALA A 566 11.21 41.50 11.94
N GLY A 567 10.62 42.69 12.15
CA GLY A 567 10.92 43.89 11.38
C GLY A 567 9.75 44.77 10.93
N ASN A 568 8.48 44.52 11.31
CA ASN A 568 7.39 45.47 11.01
C ASN A 568 6.42 45.69 12.18
N ASP A 569 6.16 46.98 12.42
CA ASP A 569 5.14 47.62 13.24
C ASP A 569 5.33 47.77 14.76
N ALA A 570 5.91 48.93 15.10
CA ALA A 570 6.08 49.53 16.43
C ALA A 570 4.79 49.80 17.24
N ARG A 571 3.63 49.27 16.83
CA ARG A 571 2.35 49.38 17.55
C ARG A 571 1.88 48.06 18.19
N ILE A 572 2.24 46.91 17.61
CA ILE A 572 1.76 45.59 18.05
C ILE A 572 2.69 44.98 19.11
N GLU A 573 4.00 45.11 18.93
CA GLU A 573 5.02 44.60 19.86
C GLU A 573 4.88 45.14 21.30
N PRO A 574 4.68 46.44 21.56
CA PRO A 574 4.60 46.95 22.93
C PRO A 574 3.36 46.44 23.67
N ASN A 575 2.17 46.47 23.03
CA ASN A 575 0.91 46.08 23.67
C ASN A 575 0.83 44.58 23.98
N LEU A 576 1.40 43.71 23.13
CA LEU A 576 1.45 42.27 23.39
C LEU A 576 2.52 41.88 24.42
N GLN A 577 3.70 42.52 24.40
CA GLN A 577 4.76 42.28 25.40
C GLN A 577 4.29 42.68 26.81
N THR A 578 3.72 43.88 26.98
CA THR A 578 3.27 44.36 28.30
C THR A 578 2.13 43.50 28.87
N ARG A 579 1.27 42.91 28.03
CA ARG A 579 0.15 42.06 28.51
C ARG A 579 0.53 40.60 28.75
N CYS A 580 1.53 40.07 28.03
CA CYS A 580 2.14 38.78 28.37
C CYS A 580 2.82 38.82 29.76
N GLU A 581 3.37 39.97 30.16
CA GLU A 581 3.94 40.17 31.51
C GLU A 581 2.87 40.31 32.61
N LEU A 582 1.62 40.61 32.24
CA LEU A 582 0.49 40.83 33.17
C LEU A 582 -0.50 39.64 33.26
N ALA A 583 -0.29 38.56 32.49
CA ALA A 583 -1.08 37.35 32.62
C ALA A 583 -0.89 36.73 34.01
N PRO A 584 -1.96 36.34 34.73
CA PRO A 584 -1.87 35.93 36.12
C PRO A 584 -0.98 34.69 36.26
N GLN A 585 0.01 34.76 37.15
CA GLN A 585 0.89 33.67 37.60
C GLN A 585 0.15 32.60 38.41
N HIS A 586 -1.05 32.20 38.00
CA HIS A 586 -1.85 31.19 38.68
C HIS A 586 -2.25 30.08 37.73
N THR A 587 -1.36 29.10 37.58
CA THR A 587 -1.68 27.67 37.66
C THR A 587 -0.38 26.89 37.91
N SER A 588 -0.33 26.25 39.07
CA SER A 588 0.65 25.23 39.45
C SER A 588 0.19 23.86 38.99
#